data_AF-A0A840BMU5-F1
#
_entry.id   AF-A0A840BMU5-F1
#
_cell.length_a   1.000
_cell.length_b   1.000
_cell.length_c   1.000
_cell.angle_alpha   90.00
_cell.angle_beta   90.00
_cell.angle_gamma   90.00
#
_symmetry.space_group_name_H-M   'P 1'
#
loop_
_entity.id
_entity.type
_entity.pdbx_description
1 polymer ?
#
loop_
_entity_poly.entity_id
_entity_poly.type
_entity_poly.pdbx_seq_one_letter_code
_entity_poly.pdbx_strand_id
1 'polypeptide(L)'
;MQEIDTAFARRNPSFATASAVLDIDHRQQSITLRVSRADLSPRIISHELIHLKRNVIESVPKFFPVASASNTDIQAIYLLENALEHLFVVPQEMAAHPEAPVHWARDYATLVDASKGSGFALCLHWVFLRLVLPDHTALAETCAAHLNVLQDPYLIRVAEYLRQTLQLALPDKVAMQQTLLKAVAPAIRAQIAVGRFAIRDGKLVTERLSDGVWCPI
;
A
#
# COMPACT_ATOMS: atom_id res chain seq x y z
N MET A 1 -11.96 3.27 -18.12
CA MET A 1 -11.64 4.33 -17.14
C MET A 1 -12.94 4.91 -16.62
N GLN A 2 -13.10 5.08 -15.31
CA GLN A 2 -14.29 5.65 -14.68
C GLN A 2 -13.87 6.78 -13.71
N GLU A 3 -14.78 7.67 -13.38
CA GLU A 3 -14.53 8.71 -12.38
C GLU A 3 -14.67 8.12 -10.97
N ILE A 4 -13.88 8.63 -10.01
CA ILE A 4 -14.08 8.33 -8.59
C ILE A 4 -15.30 9.15 -8.15
N ASP A 5 -16.46 8.50 -8.10
CA ASP A 5 -17.72 9.14 -7.70
C ASP A 5 -18.05 8.90 -6.21
N THR A 6 -19.03 9.65 -5.71
CA THR A 6 -19.48 9.54 -4.30
C THR A 6 -20.04 8.16 -3.96
N ALA A 7 -20.52 7.37 -4.93
CA ALA A 7 -21.02 6.02 -4.67
C ALA A 7 -19.86 5.04 -4.45
N PHE A 8 -18.82 5.10 -5.28
CA PHE A 8 -17.58 4.34 -5.10
C PHE A 8 -16.88 4.72 -3.80
N ALA A 9 -16.71 6.03 -3.52
CA ALA A 9 -16.08 6.50 -2.30
C ALA A 9 -16.85 6.09 -1.03
N ARG A 10 -18.19 6.06 -1.06
CA ARG A 10 -18.99 5.58 0.08
C ARG A 10 -18.84 4.08 0.33
N ARG A 11 -18.73 3.27 -0.74
CA ARG A 11 -18.49 1.83 -0.63
C ARG A 11 -17.04 1.52 -0.24
N ASN A 12 -16.11 2.41 -0.61
CA ASN A 12 -14.69 2.24 -0.35
C ASN A 12 -14.10 3.50 0.30
N PRO A 13 -14.37 3.73 1.61
CA PRO A 13 -13.91 4.94 2.29
C PRO A 13 -12.39 5.14 2.27
N SER A 14 -11.62 4.04 2.19
CA SER A 14 -10.16 4.04 1.99
C SER A 14 -9.71 4.83 0.75
N PHE A 15 -10.56 4.92 -0.26
CA PHE A 15 -10.24 5.49 -1.56
C PHE A 15 -10.91 6.84 -1.82
N ALA A 16 -11.61 7.40 -0.82
CA ALA A 16 -12.36 8.65 -0.99
C ALA A 16 -11.47 9.85 -1.33
N THR A 17 -10.19 9.80 -0.96
CA THR A 17 -9.20 10.86 -1.21
C THR A 17 -8.13 10.45 -2.22
N ALA A 18 -8.26 9.28 -2.86
CA ALA A 18 -7.26 8.81 -3.82
C ALA A 18 -7.41 9.55 -5.16
N SER A 19 -6.30 10.00 -5.74
CA SER A 19 -6.30 10.61 -7.09
C SER A 19 -6.60 9.58 -8.18
N ALA A 20 -6.18 8.33 -7.99
CA ALA A 20 -6.54 7.20 -8.83
C ALA A 20 -6.55 5.89 -8.01
N VAL A 21 -7.28 4.90 -8.52
CA VAL A 21 -7.35 3.55 -7.98
C VAL A 21 -7.54 2.55 -9.11
N LEU A 22 -6.76 1.48 -9.09
CA LEU A 22 -7.02 0.28 -9.86
C LEU A 22 -8.01 -0.67 -9.15
N ASP A 23 -9.24 -0.73 -9.65
CA ASP A 23 -10.32 -1.59 -9.16
C ASP A 23 -10.31 -2.92 -9.93
N ILE A 24 -9.96 -4.02 -9.27
CA ILE A 24 -9.83 -5.36 -9.86
C ILE A 24 -10.94 -6.26 -9.31
N ASP A 25 -11.94 -6.58 -10.14
CA ASP A 25 -13.05 -7.46 -9.78
C ASP A 25 -12.99 -8.76 -10.60
N HIS A 26 -12.46 -9.81 -9.98
CA HIS A 26 -12.38 -11.14 -10.57
C HIS A 26 -13.76 -11.81 -10.74
N ARG A 27 -14.81 -11.38 -10.04
CA ARG A 27 -16.15 -11.98 -10.19
C ARG A 27 -16.85 -11.41 -11.41
N GLN A 28 -16.71 -10.10 -11.60
CA GLN A 28 -17.21 -9.40 -12.79
C GLN A 28 -16.27 -9.52 -13.99
N GLN A 29 -15.11 -10.16 -13.84
CA GLN A 29 -14.07 -10.27 -14.87
C GLN A 29 -13.67 -8.89 -15.43
N SER A 30 -13.52 -7.91 -14.53
CA SER A 30 -13.28 -6.53 -14.92
C SER A 30 -12.08 -5.92 -14.18
N ILE A 31 -11.39 -5.03 -14.88
CA ILE A 31 -10.30 -4.22 -14.35
C ILE A 31 -10.62 -2.77 -14.73
N THR A 32 -10.87 -1.94 -13.74
CA THR A 32 -11.31 -0.56 -13.92
C THR A 32 -10.30 0.39 -13.30
N LEU A 33 -9.62 1.17 -14.14
CA LEU A 33 -8.91 2.37 -13.68
C LEU A 33 -9.94 3.45 -13.32
N ARG A 34 -9.98 3.82 -12.04
CA ARG A 34 -10.77 4.94 -11.52
C ARG A 34 -9.86 6.12 -11.26
N VAL A 35 -10.23 7.32 -11.70
CA VAL A 35 -9.38 8.50 -11.58
C VAL A 35 -10.21 9.76 -11.34
N SER A 36 -9.72 10.64 -10.47
CA SER A 36 -10.22 12.00 -10.32
C SER A 36 -9.91 12.79 -11.60
N ARG A 37 -10.93 13.39 -12.22
CA ARG A 37 -10.72 14.18 -13.45
C ARG A 37 -9.73 15.33 -13.23
N ALA A 38 -9.75 15.94 -12.05
CA ALA A 38 -8.86 17.04 -11.70
C ALA A 38 -7.39 16.61 -11.64
N ASP A 39 -7.14 15.33 -11.34
CA ASP A 39 -5.80 14.78 -11.16
C ASP A 39 -5.31 13.97 -12.37
N LEU A 40 -6.13 13.81 -13.42
CA LEU A 40 -5.80 12.98 -14.57
C LEU A 40 -4.51 13.48 -15.25
N SER A 41 -3.48 12.64 -15.22
CA SER A 41 -2.18 12.91 -15.84
C SER A 41 -1.56 11.62 -16.37
N PRO A 42 -0.64 11.70 -17.36
CA PRO A 42 0.09 10.53 -17.85
C PRO A 42 0.82 9.78 -16.74
N ARG A 43 1.42 10.51 -15.78
CA ARG A 43 2.09 9.94 -14.61
C ARG A 43 1.13 9.10 -13.75
N ILE A 44 -0.06 9.61 -13.43
CA ILE A 44 -1.06 8.87 -12.63
C ILE A 44 -1.55 7.61 -13.37
N ILE A 45 -1.80 7.71 -14.68
CA ILE A 45 -2.16 6.52 -15.47
C ILE A 45 -1.00 5.51 -15.44
N SER A 46 0.23 5.98 -15.63
CA SER A 46 1.44 5.15 -15.57
C SER A 46 1.59 4.46 -14.22
N HIS A 47 1.35 5.17 -13.11
CA HIS A 47 1.39 4.62 -11.75
C HIS A 47 0.44 3.42 -11.60
N GLU A 48 -0.82 3.59 -11.99
CA GLU A 48 -1.83 2.53 -11.90
C GLU A 48 -1.57 1.38 -12.88
N LEU A 49 -0.96 1.66 -14.04
CA LEU A 49 -0.53 0.61 -14.97
C LEU A 49 0.63 -0.23 -14.41
N ILE A 50 1.53 0.36 -13.61
CA ILE A 50 2.56 -0.40 -12.89
C ILE A 50 1.90 -1.31 -11.84
N HIS A 51 0.91 -0.80 -11.08
CA HIS A 51 0.11 -1.65 -10.18
C HIS A 51 -0.57 -2.79 -10.94
N LEU A 52 -1.18 -2.52 -12.10
CA LEU A 52 -1.85 -3.54 -12.91
C LEU A 52 -0.88 -4.62 -13.37
N LYS A 53 0.26 -4.23 -13.91
CA LYS A 53 1.32 -5.16 -14.34
C LYS A 53 1.70 -6.08 -13.18
N ARG A 54 2.00 -5.53 -12.00
CA ARG A 54 2.40 -6.31 -10.83
C ARG A 54 1.29 -7.25 -10.33
N ASN A 55 0.08 -6.71 -10.20
CA ASN A 55 -1.05 -7.45 -9.61
C ASN A 55 -1.50 -8.61 -10.51
N VAL A 56 -1.66 -8.38 -11.82
CA VAL A 56 -2.34 -9.31 -12.72
C VAL A 56 -1.37 -10.03 -13.65
N ILE A 57 -0.41 -9.31 -14.23
CA ILE A 57 0.52 -9.90 -15.21
C ILE A 57 1.62 -10.69 -14.50
N GLU A 58 2.25 -10.08 -13.50
CA GLU A 58 3.31 -10.72 -12.69
C GLU A 58 2.72 -11.59 -11.57
N SER A 59 1.42 -11.47 -11.30
CA SER A 59 0.69 -12.23 -10.28
C SER A 59 1.39 -12.15 -8.90
N VAL A 60 1.85 -10.95 -8.53
CA VAL A 60 2.58 -10.70 -7.28
C VAL A 60 1.67 -10.99 -6.08
N PRO A 61 2.13 -11.74 -5.07
CA PRO A 61 1.37 -12.00 -3.85
C PRO A 61 1.04 -10.73 -3.06
N LYS A 62 -0.14 -10.70 -2.44
CA LYS A 62 -0.72 -9.57 -1.69
C LYS A 62 -1.37 -10.03 -0.40
N PHE A 63 -1.45 -9.13 0.57
CA PHE A 63 -2.33 -9.27 1.71
C PHE A 63 -3.78 -8.95 1.36
N PHE A 64 -4.68 -9.77 1.87
CA PHE A 64 -6.13 -9.60 1.79
C PHE A 64 -6.72 -9.72 3.19
N PRO A 65 -7.74 -8.92 3.55
CA PRO A 65 -8.48 -9.14 4.79
C PRO A 65 -9.29 -10.45 4.72
N VAL A 66 -9.35 -11.18 5.83
CA VAL A 66 -10.28 -12.31 6.01
C VAL A 66 -11.72 -11.82 6.15
N ALA A 67 -12.71 -12.69 5.90
CA ALA A 67 -14.14 -12.31 5.90
C ALA A 67 -14.63 -11.76 7.24
N SER A 68 -14.00 -12.19 8.33
CA SER A 68 -14.35 -11.80 9.70
C SER A 68 -13.63 -10.53 10.17
N ALA A 69 -12.76 -9.92 9.35
CA ALA A 69 -12.01 -8.74 9.75
C ALA A 69 -12.94 -7.56 10.03
N SER A 70 -12.66 -6.79 11.08
CA SER A 70 -13.40 -5.55 11.35
C SER A 70 -13.09 -4.49 10.28
N ASN A 71 -13.93 -3.47 10.14
CA ASN A 71 -13.65 -2.35 9.23
C ASN A 71 -12.28 -1.70 9.52
N THR A 72 -11.91 -1.57 10.80
CA THR A 72 -10.62 -1.02 11.20
C THR A 72 -9.46 -1.91 10.74
N ASP A 73 -9.59 -3.23 10.90
CA ASP A 73 -8.56 -4.19 10.44
C ASP A 73 -8.43 -4.19 8.92
N ILE A 74 -9.56 -4.14 8.20
CA ILE A 74 -9.59 -4.05 6.74
C ILE A 74 -8.80 -2.82 6.26
N GLN A 75 -9.04 -1.66 6.88
CA GLN A 75 -8.32 -0.42 6.55
C GLN A 75 -6.82 -0.53 6.85
N ALA A 76 -6.44 -1.09 8.00
CA ALA A 76 -5.05 -1.27 8.36
C ALA A 76 -4.31 -2.24 7.42
N ILE A 77 -4.97 -3.33 7.00
CA ILE A 77 -4.41 -4.31 6.06
C ILE A 77 -4.20 -3.70 4.68
N TYR A 78 -5.19 -2.95 4.17
CA TYR A 78 -5.02 -2.26 2.89
C TYR A 78 -3.96 -1.16 2.94
N LEU A 79 -3.88 -0.39 4.03
CA LEU A 79 -2.80 0.57 4.24
C LEU A 79 -1.43 -0.12 4.21
N LEU A 80 -1.29 -1.25 4.91
CA LEU A 80 -0.05 -2.02 4.95
C LEU A 80 0.34 -2.55 3.57
N GLU A 81 -0.59 -3.19 2.86
CA GLU A 81 -0.33 -3.72 1.52
C GLU A 81 0.03 -2.60 0.54
N ASN A 82 -0.69 -1.47 0.60
CA ASN A 82 -0.41 -0.34 -0.26
C ASN A 82 0.97 0.27 0.01
N ALA A 83 1.32 0.47 1.29
CA ALA A 83 2.64 0.98 1.68
C ALA A 83 3.77 0.05 1.20
N LEU A 84 3.59 -1.27 1.34
CA LEU A 84 4.54 -2.24 0.81
C LEU A 84 4.67 -2.15 -0.71
N GLU A 85 3.55 -1.96 -1.40
CA GLU A 85 3.57 -1.95 -2.86
C GLU A 85 4.16 -0.69 -3.45
N HIS A 86 4.01 0.44 -2.75
CA HIS A 86 4.69 1.69 -3.10
C HIS A 86 6.22 1.59 -3.01
N LEU A 87 6.79 0.63 -2.26
CA LEU A 87 8.24 0.36 -2.28
C LEU A 87 8.74 -0.17 -3.64
N PHE A 88 7.85 -0.67 -4.49
CA PHE A 88 8.17 -1.19 -5.82
C PHE A 88 7.64 -0.31 -6.94
N VAL A 89 6.44 0.25 -6.76
CA VAL A 89 5.74 1.03 -7.78
C VAL A 89 6.38 2.41 -7.93
N VAL A 90 6.63 3.10 -6.82
CA VAL A 90 7.12 4.49 -6.86
C VAL A 90 8.52 4.60 -7.47
N PRO A 91 9.51 3.73 -7.15
CA PRO A 91 10.80 3.78 -7.84
C PRO A 91 10.70 3.59 -9.37
N GLN A 92 9.80 2.72 -9.83
CA GLN A 92 9.56 2.53 -11.28
C GLN A 92 8.91 3.77 -11.90
N GLU A 93 7.97 4.40 -11.20
CA GLU A 93 7.38 5.67 -11.63
C GLU A 93 8.43 6.78 -11.72
N MET A 94 9.29 6.94 -10.71
CA MET A 94 10.36 7.94 -10.69
C MET A 94 11.38 7.75 -11.82
N ALA A 95 11.66 6.50 -12.20
CA ALA A 95 12.51 6.21 -13.35
C ALA A 95 11.87 6.64 -14.68
N ALA A 96 10.54 6.66 -14.76
CA ALA A 96 9.79 7.02 -15.96
C ALA A 96 9.39 8.51 -16.01
N HIS A 97 9.21 9.15 -14.85
CA HIS A 97 8.67 10.50 -14.70
C HIS A 97 9.58 11.33 -13.77
N PRO A 98 10.46 12.19 -14.32
CA PRO A 98 11.44 12.96 -13.54
C PRO A 98 10.85 13.87 -12.46
N GLU A 99 9.58 14.28 -12.59
CA GLU A 99 8.86 15.11 -11.62
C GLU A 99 8.28 14.31 -10.44
N ALA A 100 8.22 12.98 -10.54
CA ALA A 100 7.58 12.13 -9.54
C ALA A 100 8.21 12.25 -8.13
N PRO A 101 9.54 12.40 -7.94
CA PRO A 101 10.11 12.58 -6.60
C PRO A 101 9.54 13.77 -5.84
N VAL A 102 9.39 14.91 -6.52
CA VAL A 102 8.82 16.13 -5.92
C VAL A 102 7.34 15.93 -5.58
N HIS A 103 6.61 15.25 -6.46
CA HIS A 103 5.21 14.92 -6.22
C HIS A 103 5.05 14.03 -4.96
N TRP A 104 5.80 12.93 -4.87
CA TRP A 104 5.73 11.99 -3.76
C TRP A 104 6.18 12.61 -2.44
N ALA A 105 7.18 13.48 -2.45
CA ALA A 105 7.58 14.23 -1.25
C ALA A 105 6.45 15.11 -0.72
N ARG A 106 5.74 15.83 -1.61
CA ARG A 106 4.59 16.65 -1.22
C ARG A 106 3.43 15.81 -0.70
N ASP A 107 3.14 14.69 -1.35
CA ASP A 107 2.07 13.78 -0.93
C ASP A 107 2.37 13.18 0.45
N TYR A 108 3.60 12.68 0.66
CA TYR A 108 4.02 12.13 1.95
C TYR A 108 4.13 13.19 3.04
N ALA A 109 4.42 14.45 2.74
CA ALA A 109 4.32 15.52 3.73
C ALA A 109 2.90 15.65 4.30
N THR A 110 1.90 15.55 3.43
CA THR A 110 0.48 15.56 3.83
C THR A 110 0.11 14.30 4.62
N LEU A 111 0.55 13.12 4.15
CA LEU A 111 0.27 11.85 4.83
C LEU A 111 0.93 11.76 6.21
N VAL A 112 2.16 12.26 6.35
CA VAL A 112 2.89 12.30 7.62
C VAL A 112 2.16 13.16 8.65
N ASP A 113 1.75 14.39 8.29
CA ASP A 113 1.01 15.26 9.21
C ASP A 113 -0.36 14.68 9.58
N ALA A 114 -1.09 14.13 8.60
CA ALA A 114 -2.36 13.45 8.84
C ALA A 114 -2.22 12.23 9.76
N SER A 115 -1.02 11.61 9.79
CA SER A 115 -0.74 10.41 10.58
C SER A 115 -0.17 10.69 11.97
N LYS A 116 -0.09 11.95 12.42
CA LYS A 116 0.53 12.32 13.72
C LYS A 116 -0.01 11.59 14.95
N GLY A 117 -1.23 11.06 14.90
CA GLY A 117 -1.86 10.26 15.96
C GLY A 117 -1.74 8.74 15.80
N SER A 118 -1.10 8.26 14.74
CA SER A 118 -1.02 6.85 14.38
C SER A 118 0.42 6.39 14.27
N GLY A 119 0.94 5.78 15.34
CA GLY A 119 2.30 5.23 15.37
C GLY A 119 2.55 4.20 14.26
N PHE A 120 1.54 3.37 13.95
CA PHE A 120 1.62 2.39 12.88
C PHE A 120 1.80 3.03 11.50
N ALA A 121 0.96 4.00 11.14
CA ALA A 121 1.06 4.69 9.85
C ALA A 121 2.38 5.46 9.72
N LEU A 122 2.80 6.15 10.78
CA LEU A 122 4.09 6.85 10.81
C LEU A 122 5.28 5.89 10.65
N CYS A 123 5.23 4.69 11.23
CA CYS A 123 6.27 3.68 11.01
C CYS A 123 6.36 3.26 9.53
N LEU A 124 5.22 3.07 8.84
CA LEU A 124 5.21 2.74 7.41
C LEU A 124 5.72 3.91 6.56
N HIS A 125 5.31 5.15 6.88
CA HIS A 125 5.80 6.34 6.19
C HIS A 125 7.31 6.53 6.38
N TRP A 126 7.83 6.26 7.58
CA TRP A 126 9.26 6.25 7.84
C TRP A 126 10.01 5.29 6.92
N VAL A 127 9.54 4.04 6.78
CA VAL A 127 10.12 3.06 5.86
C VAL A 127 10.17 3.62 4.43
N PHE A 128 9.05 4.15 3.93
CA PHE A 128 8.99 4.71 2.59
C PHE A 128 9.97 5.88 2.42
N LEU A 129 9.99 6.84 3.34
CA LEU A 129 10.89 7.99 3.27
C LEU A 129 12.35 7.58 3.27
N ARG A 130 12.73 6.55 4.01
CA ARG A 130 14.13 6.12 4.09
C ARG A 130 14.56 5.18 2.95
N LEU A 131 13.63 4.46 2.32
CA LEU A 131 13.95 3.50 1.24
C LEU A 131 13.67 4.04 -0.17
N VAL A 132 12.68 4.92 -0.32
CA VAL A 132 12.20 5.42 -1.63
C VAL A 132 12.53 6.89 -1.83
N LEU A 133 12.48 7.71 -0.77
CA LEU A 133 12.79 9.15 -0.81
C LEU A 133 14.00 9.53 0.08
N PRO A 134 15.15 8.83 0.01
CA PRO A 134 16.21 8.95 1.01
C PRO A 134 16.78 10.37 1.16
N ASP A 135 16.77 11.17 0.09
CA ASP A 135 17.29 12.54 0.04
C ASP A 135 16.35 13.59 0.65
N HIS A 136 15.10 13.24 0.94
CA HIS A 136 14.12 14.15 1.56
C HIS A 136 14.25 14.14 3.09
N THR A 137 15.44 14.49 3.59
CA THR A 137 15.82 14.38 5.01
C THR A 137 14.92 15.21 5.93
N ALA A 138 14.58 16.45 5.55
CA ALA A 138 13.70 17.31 6.35
C ALA A 138 12.30 16.70 6.58
N LEU A 139 11.77 15.99 5.57
CA LEU A 139 10.50 15.28 5.69
C LEU A 139 10.63 14.05 6.59
N ALA A 140 11.74 13.31 6.49
CA ALA A 140 12.03 12.22 7.41
C ALA A 140 12.14 12.72 8.86
N GLU A 141 12.84 13.83 9.10
CA GLU A 141 12.96 14.47 10.41
C GLU A 141 11.59 14.86 10.99
N THR A 142 10.69 15.37 10.15
CA THR A 142 9.30 15.68 10.55
C THR A 142 8.54 14.42 10.96
N CYS A 143 8.66 13.34 10.18
CA CYS A 143 8.08 12.04 10.54
C CYS A 143 8.63 11.49 11.86
N ALA A 144 9.95 11.57 12.07
CA ALA A 144 10.59 11.20 13.33
C ALA A 144 10.13 12.06 14.52
N ALA A 145 9.93 13.36 14.32
CA ALA A 145 9.39 14.24 15.35
C ALA A 145 7.98 13.81 15.77
N HIS A 146 7.10 13.46 14.82
CA HIS A 146 5.78 12.92 15.15
C HIS A 146 5.85 11.58 15.88
N LEU A 147 6.76 10.67 15.49
CA LEU A 147 6.98 9.41 16.21
C LEU A 147 7.44 9.66 17.67
N ASN A 148 8.31 10.64 17.90
CA ASN A 148 8.76 11.02 19.24
C ASN A 148 7.63 11.61 20.11
N VAL A 149 6.73 12.41 19.53
CA VAL A 149 5.62 13.05 20.25
C VAL A 149 4.64 12.03 20.83
N LEU A 150 4.53 10.83 20.24
CA LEU A 150 3.68 9.76 20.76
C LEU A 150 4.18 9.16 22.09
N GLN A 151 5.35 9.60 22.57
CA GLN A 151 5.96 9.20 23.85
C GLN A 151 6.13 7.69 24.03
N ASP A 152 6.09 6.92 22.95
CA ASP A 152 6.38 5.49 22.94
C ASP A 152 7.81 5.26 22.43
N PRO A 153 8.77 4.97 23.32
CA PRO A 153 10.17 4.76 22.96
C PRO A 153 10.39 3.49 22.10
N TYR A 154 9.38 2.63 21.95
CA TYR A 154 9.44 1.47 21.06
C TYR A 154 9.13 1.83 19.61
N LEU A 155 8.34 2.88 19.33
CA LEU A 155 7.91 3.18 17.96
C LEU A 155 9.06 3.51 17.01
N ILE A 156 10.05 4.31 17.43
CA ILE A 156 11.23 4.59 16.59
C ILE A 156 12.03 3.32 16.34
N ARG A 157 12.19 2.47 17.35
CA ARG A 157 12.88 1.18 17.20
C ARG A 157 12.13 0.25 16.26
N VAL A 158 10.80 0.22 16.34
CA VAL A 158 9.94 -0.53 15.41
C VAL A 158 10.07 0.02 14.00
N ALA A 159 10.01 1.34 13.80
CA ALA A 159 10.17 1.96 12.50
C ALA A 159 11.53 1.63 11.86
N GLU A 160 12.62 1.70 12.62
CA GLU A 160 13.95 1.31 12.17
C GLU A 160 14.08 -0.19 11.91
N TYR A 161 13.54 -1.03 12.79
CA TYR A 161 13.53 -2.48 12.60
C TYR A 161 12.78 -2.85 11.31
N LEU A 162 11.59 -2.27 11.09
CA LEU A 162 10.82 -2.47 9.87
C LEU A 162 11.61 -2.00 8.64
N ARG A 163 12.23 -0.82 8.70
CA ARG A 163 13.05 -0.29 7.60
C ARG A 163 14.18 -1.24 7.23
N GLN A 164 14.98 -1.66 8.20
CA GLN A 164 16.12 -2.54 7.98
C GLN A 164 15.68 -3.90 7.44
N THR A 165 14.62 -4.46 8.02
CA THR A 165 14.20 -5.80 7.64
C THR A 165 13.55 -5.82 6.26
N LEU A 166 12.78 -4.78 5.91
CA LEU A 166 12.24 -4.62 4.57
C LEU A 166 13.35 -4.31 3.55
N GLN A 167 14.36 -3.53 3.92
CA GLN A 167 15.53 -3.29 3.06
C GLN A 167 16.27 -4.58 2.71
N LEU A 168 16.46 -5.48 3.68
CA LEU A 168 17.10 -6.78 3.46
C LEU A 168 16.26 -7.73 2.63
N ALA A 169 14.93 -7.59 2.68
CA ALA A 169 14.01 -8.41 1.91
C ALA A 169 13.83 -7.91 0.46
N LEU A 170 14.20 -6.66 0.15
CA LEU A 170 14.14 -6.17 -1.23
C LEU A 170 15.13 -6.93 -2.14
N PRO A 171 14.75 -7.26 -3.39
CA PRO A 171 13.49 -6.94 -4.07
C PRO A 171 12.41 -8.03 -3.96
N ASP A 172 12.47 -8.95 -3.00
CA ASP A 172 11.53 -10.06 -2.85
C ASP A 172 10.30 -9.68 -2.00
N LYS A 173 9.18 -9.39 -2.68
CA LYS A 173 7.90 -9.06 -2.03
C LYS A 173 7.39 -10.17 -1.10
N VAL A 174 7.62 -11.45 -1.44
CA VAL A 174 7.19 -12.57 -0.59
C VAL A 174 8.00 -12.60 0.69
N ALA A 175 9.32 -12.40 0.61
CA ALA A 175 10.17 -12.29 1.79
C ALA A 175 9.77 -11.10 2.68
N MET A 176 9.40 -9.95 2.09
CA MET A 176 8.87 -8.80 2.83
C MET A 176 7.58 -9.14 3.57
N GLN A 177 6.63 -9.77 2.89
CA GLN A 177 5.35 -10.18 3.49
C GLN A 177 5.55 -11.17 4.63
N GLN A 178 6.38 -12.20 4.43
CA GLN A 178 6.70 -13.17 5.48
C GLN A 178 7.33 -12.51 6.70
N THR A 179 8.21 -11.53 6.48
CA THR A 179 8.85 -10.80 7.57
C THR A 179 7.83 -9.96 8.34
N LEU A 180 6.96 -9.23 7.66
CA LEU A 180 5.91 -8.45 8.31
C LEU A 180 4.93 -9.33 9.08
N LEU A 181 4.53 -10.47 8.53
CA LEU A 181 3.67 -11.43 9.24
C LEU A 181 4.33 -11.97 10.53
N LYS A 182 5.65 -11.97 10.63
CA LYS A 182 6.37 -12.29 11.88
C LYS A 182 6.42 -11.13 12.86
N ALA A 183 6.38 -9.89 12.37
CA ALA A 183 6.47 -8.67 13.16
C ALA A 183 5.11 -8.15 13.68
N VAL A 184 4.01 -8.44 12.97
CA VAL A 184 2.67 -8.02 13.39
C VAL A 184 2.14 -8.89 14.54
N ALA A 185 1.31 -8.29 15.40
CA ALA A 185 0.67 -9.01 16.50
C ALA A 185 -0.16 -10.20 15.99
N PRO A 186 -0.21 -11.34 16.71
CA PRO A 186 -0.95 -12.53 16.28
C PRO A 186 -2.43 -12.26 15.96
N ALA A 187 -3.07 -11.35 16.69
CA ALA A 187 -4.46 -10.96 16.46
C ALA A 187 -4.66 -10.31 15.07
N ILE A 188 -3.76 -9.41 14.68
CA ILE A 188 -3.77 -8.77 13.35
C ILE A 188 -3.39 -9.77 12.27
N ARG A 189 -2.38 -10.61 12.53
CA ARG A 189 -1.97 -11.68 11.61
C ARG A 189 -3.13 -12.60 11.24
N ALA A 190 -3.97 -12.96 12.22
CA ALA A 190 -5.14 -13.79 11.99
C ALA A 190 -6.20 -13.14 11.09
N GLN A 191 -6.14 -11.81 10.90
CA GLN A 191 -7.01 -11.09 9.97
C GLN A 191 -6.46 -10.99 8.54
N ILE A 192 -5.24 -11.49 8.29
CA ILE A 192 -4.56 -11.41 6.99
C ILE A 192 -4.56 -12.77 6.31
N ALA A 193 -5.04 -12.81 5.07
CA ALA A 193 -4.81 -13.88 4.11
C ALA A 193 -3.78 -13.44 3.06
N VAL A 194 -3.06 -14.40 2.48
CA VAL A 194 -2.15 -14.16 1.35
C VAL A 194 -2.72 -14.80 0.09
N GLY A 195 -2.74 -14.04 -0.99
CA GLY A 195 -3.07 -14.58 -2.31
C GLY A 195 -2.59 -13.69 -3.43
N ARG A 196 -3.08 -13.92 -4.64
CA ARG A 196 -2.72 -13.15 -5.83
C ARG A 196 -3.85 -13.14 -6.84
N PHE A 197 -3.85 -12.16 -7.73
CA PHE A 197 -4.63 -12.26 -8.96
C PHE A 197 -3.85 -13.08 -9.98
N ALA A 198 -4.55 -13.83 -10.83
CA ALA A 198 -3.97 -14.58 -11.93
C ALA A 198 -4.95 -14.66 -13.09
N ILE A 199 -4.45 -14.97 -14.30
CA ILE A 199 -5.28 -15.34 -15.44
C ILE A 199 -5.17 -16.85 -15.65
N ARG A 200 -6.30 -17.55 -15.62
CA ARG A 200 -6.43 -19.00 -15.84
C ARG A 200 -7.51 -19.25 -16.87
N ASP A 201 -7.15 -19.93 -17.96
CA ASP A 201 -8.06 -20.23 -19.07
C ASP A 201 -8.80 -18.98 -19.59
N GLY A 202 -8.07 -17.87 -19.69
CA GLY A 202 -8.60 -16.58 -20.12
C GLY A 202 -9.46 -15.84 -19.09
N LYS A 203 -9.59 -16.36 -17.86
CA LYS A 203 -10.37 -15.74 -16.77
C LYS A 203 -9.48 -15.16 -15.69
N LEU A 204 -9.84 -13.98 -15.22
CA LEU A 204 -9.27 -13.38 -14.02
C LEU A 204 -9.75 -14.16 -12.79
N VAL A 205 -8.81 -14.68 -12.01
CA VAL A 205 -9.09 -15.43 -10.78
C VAL A 205 -8.28 -14.87 -9.64
N THR A 206 -8.70 -15.18 -8.42
CA THR A 206 -7.94 -14.91 -7.21
C THR A 206 -7.47 -16.24 -6.63
N GLU A 207 -6.16 -16.44 -6.58
CA GLU A 207 -5.53 -17.66 -6.06
C GLU A 207 -5.09 -17.46 -4.62
N ARG A 208 -5.39 -18.45 -3.78
CA ARG A 208 -4.97 -18.47 -2.37
C ARG A 208 -3.59 -19.08 -2.25
N LEU A 209 -2.74 -18.44 -1.46
CA LEU A 209 -1.37 -18.90 -1.19
C LEU A 209 -1.17 -19.29 0.29
N SER A 210 -2.10 -18.92 1.17
CA SER A 210 -2.15 -19.35 2.57
C SER A 210 -3.55 -19.82 2.97
N ASP A 211 -3.62 -20.66 4.01
CA ASP A 211 -4.88 -21.14 4.58
C ASP A 211 -5.69 -20.00 5.26
N GLY A 212 -7.02 -19.97 5.08
CA GLY A 212 -7.93 -18.97 5.68
C GLY A 212 -9.22 -18.69 4.86
N VAL A 213 -10.30 -18.22 5.51
CA VAL A 213 -11.57 -17.83 4.86
C VAL A 213 -11.51 -16.35 4.44
N TRP A 214 -11.46 -16.09 3.13
CA TRP A 214 -11.30 -14.75 2.56
C TRP A 214 -12.54 -13.89 2.69
N CYS A 215 -12.37 -12.58 2.90
CA CYS A 215 -13.43 -11.63 2.60
C CYS A 215 -13.59 -11.59 1.08
N PRO A 216 -14.81 -11.79 0.56
CA PRO A 216 -15.16 -11.28 -0.75
C PRO A 216 -14.75 -9.81 -0.85
N ILE A 217 -13.90 -9.48 -1.81
CA ILE A 217 -13.85 -8.13 -2.36
C ILE A 217 -14.99 -8.04 -3.37
#